data_AF-A0A3C0BCI5-F1
#
_entry.id   AF-A0A3C0BCI5-F1
#
_cell.length_a   1.000
_cell.length_b   1.000
_cell.length_c   1.000
_cell.angle_alpha   90.00
_cell.angle_beta   90.00
_cell.angle_gamma   90.00
#
_symmetry.space_group_name_H-M   'P 1'
#
loop_
_entity.id
_entity.type
_entity.pdbx_description
1 polymer ?
#
loop_
_entity_poly.entity_id
_entity_poly.type
_entity_poly.pdbx_seq_one_letter_code
_entity_poly.pdbx_strand_id
1 'polypeptide(L)'
;MRSWKIAYDKLTLNLPGKLEAMFREKYFIDSLFQFRLAFVLIISLYSIFGYLDARLFPEHARLLHIIRFGVVVPLLTFVLVMSYTRLFYKIWQSLLLIAFIVGGAGISFMTLLIPENYSYNAGMLLVLAAGYFLIKLRFFLATIGGWTVLIIYNIGAVYFVPAP
;
A
#
# COMPACT_ATOMS: atom_id res chain seq x y z
N MET A 1 -4.54 -9.07 -41.41
CA MET A 1 -4.61 -8.62 -40.01
C MET A 1 -3.89 -7.29 -39.88
N ARG A 2 -4.60 -6.15 -39.74
CA ARG A 2 -3.97 -4.82 -39.57
C ARG A 2 -3.41 -4.73 -38.14
N SER A 3 -2.10 -4.73 -38.01
CA SER A 3 -1.40 -4.45 -36.74
C SER A 3 -1.53 -2.96 -36.43
N TRP A 4 -2.47 -2.60 -35.56
CA TRP A 4 -2.54 -1.25 -35.01
C TRP A 4 -1.47 -1.09 -33.93
N LYS A 5 -0.26 -0.67 -34.32
CA LYS A 5 0.77 -0.25 -33.35
C LYS A 5 0.34 1.09 -32.77
N ILE A 6 -0.35 1.06 -31.63
CA ILE A 6 -0.65 2.27 -30.85
C ILE A 6 0.68 2.78 -30.27
N ALA A 7 1.00 4.05 -30.49
CA ALA A 7 2.15 4.67 -29.85
C ALA A 7 1.89 4.79 -28.33
N TYR A 8 2.88 4.49 -27.50
CA TYR A 8 2.81 4.63 -26.04
C TYR A 8 4.19 4.98 -25.47
N ASP A 9 4.21 5.58 -24.29
CA ASP A 9 5.44 5.89 -23.57
C ASP A 9 6.05 4.61 -22.97
N LYS A 10 7.32 4.33 -23.26
CA LYS A 10 7.95 3.06 -22.85
C LYS A 10 8.25 2.94 -21.36
N LEU A 11 8.33 4.07 -20.64
CA LEU A 11 8.66 4.09 -19.21
C LEU A 11 7.41 4.07 -18.34
N THR A 12 6.42 4.87 -18.71
CA THR A 12 5.19 5.06 -17.94
C THR A 12 4.03 4.23 -18.45
N LEU A 13 4.15 3.68 -19.67
CA LEU A 13 3.09 2.98 -20.42
C LEU A 13 1.87 3.87 -20.70
N ASN A 14 2.02 5.19 -20.64
CA ASN A 14 0.95 6.13 -20.95
C ASN A 14 0.61 6.12 -22.44
N LEU A 15 -0.68 6.24 -22.73
CA LEU A 15 -1.23 6.41 -24.07
C LEU A 15 -1.20 7.89 -24.50
N PRO A 16 -1.33 8.18 -25.80
CA PRO A 16 -1.29 9.54 -26.30
C PRO A 16 -2.62 10.28 -26.05
N GLY A 17 -2.49 11.51 -25.51
CA GLY A 17 -3.54 12.53 -25.47
C GLY A 17 -4.88 12.05 -24.90
N LYS A 18 -5.94 12.17 -25.70
CA LYS A 18 -7.32 11.88 -25.28
C LYS A 18 -7.54 10.41 -24.90
N LEU A 19 -6.79 9.48 -25.49
CA LEU A 19 -6.94 8.06 -25.23
C LEU A 19 -6.54 7.71 -23.79
N GLU A 20 -5.49 8.33 -23.27
CA GLU A 20 -5.05 8.17 -21.88
C GLU A 20 -6.08 8.73 -20.89
N ALA A 21 -6.70 9.87 -21.20
CA ALA A 21 -7.75 10.43 -20.36
C ALA A 21 -8.97 9.48 -20.27
N MET A 22 -9.41 8.94 -21.42
CA MET A 22 -10.49 7.96 -21.47
C MET A 22 -10.13 6.66 -20.74
N PHE A 23 -8.88 6.19 -20.91
CA PHE A 23 -8.39 5.02 -20.19
C PHE A 23 -8.42 5.24 -18.67
N ARG A 24 -7.94 6.39 -18.18
CA ARG A 24 -7.91 6.70 -16.74
C ARG A 24 -9.30 6.78 -16.13
N GLU A 25 -10.25 7.39 -16.84
CA GLU A 25 -11.64 7.46 -16.42
C GLU A 25 -12.25 6.06 -16.32
N LYS A 26 -12.11 5.26 -17.37
CA LYS A 26 -12.62 3.89 -17.39
C LYS A 26 -11.96 3.01 -16.34
N TYR A 27 -10.64 3.10 -16.20
CA TYR A 27 -9.86 2.38 -15.20
C TYR A 27 -10.31 2.71 -13.77
N PHE A 28 -10.60 3.98 -13.47
CA PHE A 28 -11.14 4.38 -12.17
C PHE A 28 -12.50 3.72 -11.90
N ILE A 29 -13.44 3.84 -12.85
CA ILE A 29 -14.80 3.31 -12.69
C ILE A 29 -14.76 1.80 -12.46
N ASP A 30 -13.98 1.08 -13.26
CA ASP A 30 -13.89 -0.38 -13.19
C ASP A 30 -13.14 -0.85 -11.93
N SER A 31 -12.21 -0.04 -11.42
CA SER A 31 -11.41 -0.38 -10.24
C SER A 31 -12.09 -0.06 -8.92
N LEU A 32 -13.06 0.86 -8.90
CA LEU A 32 -13.58 1.45 -7.66
C LEU A 32 -14.16 0.42 -6.69
N PHE A 33 -14.93 -0.55 -7.22
CA PHE A 33 -15.50 -1.61 -6.40
C PHE A 33 -14.43 -2.54 -5.82
N GLN A 34 -13.50 -3.01 -6.66
CA GLN A 34 -12.42 -3.89 -6.23
C GLN A 34 -11.52 -3.20 -5.19
N PHE A 35 -11.18 -1.93 -5.39
CA PHE A 35 -10.39 -1.16 -4.43
C PHE A 35 -11.11 -1.06 -3.07
N ARG A 36 -12.42 -0.76 -3.04
CA ARG A 36 -13.18 -0.63 -1.78
C ARG A 36 -13.19 -1.94 -1.00
N LEU A 37 -13.45 -3.06 -1.69
CA LEU A 37 -13.39 -4.38 -1.08
C LEU A 37 -11.97 -4.71 -0.57
N ALA A 38 -10.94 -4.39 -1.35
CA ALA A 38 -9.56 -4.59 -0.93
C ALA A 38 -9.23 -3.78 0.34
N PHE A 39 -9.66 -2.52 0.43
CA PHE A 39 -9.41 -1.69 1.61
C PHE A 39 -10.15 -2.21 2.84
N VAL A 40 -11.41 -2.64 2.71
CA VAL A 40 -12.15 -3.28 3.81
C VAL A 40 -11.40 -4.53 4.31
N LEU A 41 -10.92 -5.36 3.39
CA LEU A 41 -10.14 -6.55 3.73
C LEU A 41 -8.83 -6.19 4.43
N ILE A 42 -8.06 -5.24 3.89
CA ILE A 42 -6.76 -4.82 4.45
C ILE A 42 -6.95 -4.22 5.85
N ILE A 43 -7.95 -3.35 6.05
CA ILE A 43 -8.27 -2.76 7.36
C ILE A 43 -8.62 -3.86 8.36
N SER A 44 -9.43 -4.84 7.95
CA SER A 44 -9.82 -5.97 8.78
C SER A 44 -8.61 -6.81 9.19
N LEU A 45 -7.74 -7.16 8.23
CA LEU A 45 -6.52 -7.91 8.49
C LEU A 45 -5.57 -7.14 9.43
N TYR A 46 -5.37 -5.84 9.21
CA TYR A 46 -4.56 -5.00 10.08
C TYR A 46 -5.08 -4.96 11.51
N SER A 47 -6.41 -4.91 11.67
CA SER A 47 -7.07 -4.87 12.97
C SER A 47 -6.98 -6.19 13.71
N ILE A 48 -7.21 -7.31 13.01
CA ILE A 48 -7.07 -8.67 13.55
C ILE A 48 -5.63 -8.91 14.01
N PHE A 49 -4.64 -8.57 13.17
CA PHE A 49 -3.23 -8.72 13.55
C PHE A 49 -2.83 -7.77 14.68
N GLY A 50 -3.39 -6.56 14.76
CA GLY A 50 -3.17 -5.70 15.92
C GLY A 50 -3.70 -6.30 17.22
N TYR A 51 -4.84 -6.99 17.18
CA TYR A 51 -5.33 -7.75 18.33
C TYR A 51 -4.39 -8.89 18.73
N LEU A 52 -3.86 -9.63 17.74
CA LEU A 52 -2.88 -10.70 17.99
C LEU A 52 -1.57 -10.17 18.57
N ASP A 53 -1.08 -9.03 18.10
CA ASP A 53 0.16 -8.40 18.58
C ASP A 53 0.11 -8.13 20.10
N ALA A 54 -1.05 -7.73 20.64
CA ALA A 54 -1.19 -7.50 22.08
C ALA A 54 -1.07 -8.77 22.93
N ARG A 55 -1.36 -9.93 22.35
CA ARG A 55 -1.25 -11.23 23.02
C ARG A 55 0.15 -11.83 22.87
N LEU A 56 0.77 -11.64 21.70
CA LEU A 56 2.08 -12.23 21.39
C LEU A 56 3.25 -11.38 21.89
N PHE A 57 3.13 -10.05 21.87
CA PHE A 57 4.18 -9.10 22.26
C PHE A 57 3.66 -8.08 23.26
N PRO A 58 3.24 -8.51 24.47
CA PRO A 58 2.64 -7.61 25.46
C PRO A 58 3.55 -6.43 25.82
N GLU A 59 4.87 -6.61 25.82
CA GLU A 59 5.85 -5.57 26.11
C GLU A 59 5.88 -4.46 25.05
N HIS A 60 5.65 -4.79 23.78
CA HIS A 60 5.64 -3.83 22.66
C HIS A 60 4.23 -3.44 22.21
N ALA A 61 3.18 -4.04 22.80
CA ALA A 61 1.79 -3.91 22.39
C ALA A 61 1.37 -2.45 22.20
N ARG A 62 1.75 -1.57 23.12
CA ARG A 62 1.43 -0.13 23.04
C ARG A 62 2.00 0.51 21.78
N LEU A 63 3.27 0.28 21.47
CA LEU A 63 3.92 0.85 20.29
C LEU A 63 3.33 0.27 19.00
N LEU A 64 3.14 -1.05 18.94
CA LEU A 64 2.52 -1.72 17.79
C LEU A 64 1.10 -1.21 17.52
N HIS A 65 0.31 -1.00 18.58
CA HIS A 65 -1.03 -0.44 18.49
C HIS A 65 -1.03 1.02 18.05
N ILE A 66 -0.08 1.84 18.51
CA ILE A 66 0.05 3.22 18.03
C ILE A 66 0.31 3.24 16.53
N ILE A 67 1.22 2.40 16.03
CA ILE A 67 1.51 2.34 14.58
C ILE A 67 0.25 1.88 13.81
N ARG A 68 -0.42 0.80 14.24
CA ARG A 68 -1.61 0.28 13.57
C ARG A 68 -2.81 1.20 13.69
N PHE A 69 -3.31 1.39 14.90
CA PHE A 69 -4.58 2.04 15.20
C PHE A 69 -4.46 3.55 15.37
N GLY A 70 -3.26 4.09 15.61
CA GLY A 70 -3.01 5.53 15.62
C GLY A 70 -2.70 6.12 14.24
N VAL A 71 -2.11 5.33 13.34
CA VAL A 71 -1.63 5.84 12.03
C VAL A 71 -2.21 5.08 10.85
N VAL A 72 -1.89 3.78 10.71
CA VAL A 72 -2.19 3.04 9.48
C VAL A 72 -3.68 2.84 9.25
N VAL A 73 -4.39 2.26 10.22
CA VAL A 73 -5.84 1.99 10.13
C VAL A 73 -6.65 3.29 9.96
N PRO A 74 -6.41 4.37 10.74
CA PRO A 74 -7.08 5.65 10.50
C PRO A 74 -6.87 6.19 9.08
N LEU A 75 -5.64 6.13 8.56
CA LEU A 75 -5.34 6.55 7.19
C LEU A 75 -6.09 5.69 6.17
N LEU A 76 -6.07 4.36 6.30
CA LEU A 76 -6.77 3.47 5.38
C LEU A 76 -8.28 3.70 5.42
N THR A 77 -8.86 3.85 6.62
CA THR A 77 -10.28 4.18 6.80
C THR A 77 -10.61 5.53 6.17
N PHE A 78 -9.76 6.55 6.36
CA PHE A 78 -9.92 7.85 5.72
C PHE A 78 -9.95 7.73 4.19
N VAL A 79 -9.00 7.00 3.60
CA VAL A 79 -8.94 6.77 2.14
C VAL A 79 -10.18 6.01 1.64
N LEU A 80 -10.66 5.01 2.40
CA LEU A 80 -11.88 4.28 2.09
C LEU A 80 -13.11 5.18 2.13
N VAL A 81 -13.28 6.01 3.17
CA VAL A 81 -14.39 6.96 3.29
C VAL A 81 -14.33 8.00 2.17
N MET A 82 -13.14 8.55 1.90
CA MET A 82 -12.92 9.48 0.79
C MET A 82 -13.36 8.89 -0.54
N SER A 83 -13.25 7.58 -0.73
CA SER A 83 -13.64 6.91 -1.97
C SER A 83 -15.11 7.05 -2.37
N TYR A 84 -15.97 7.45 -1.45
CA TYR A 84 -17.39 7.72 -1.72
C TYR A 84 -17.65 9.17 -2.15
N THR A 85 -16.61 10.01 -2.18
CA THR A 85 -16.70 11.42 -2.59
C THR A 85 -16.26 11.63 -4.04
N ARG A 86 -16.75 12.72 -4.66
CA ARG A 86 -16.33 13.12 -6.02
C ARG A 86 -14.87 13.57 -6.09
N LEU A 87 -14.31 14.07 -4.98
CA LEU A 87 -12.92 14.52 -4.91
C LEU A 87 -11.94 13.36 -5.14
N PHE A 88 -12.31 12.16 -4.68
CA PHE A 88 -11.48 10.96 -4.81
C PHE A 88 -11.08 10.67 -6.26
N TYR A 89 -11.97 10.87 -7.23
CA TYR A 89 -11.66 10.67 -8.64
C TYR A 89 -10.37 11.37 -9.09
N LYS A 90 -10.12 12.59 -8.59
CA LYS A 90 -8.95 13.39 -8.96
C LYS A 90 -7.66 12.94 -8.25
N ILE A 91 -7.77 12.45 -7.03
CA ILE A 91 -6.62 12.24 -6.12
C ILE A 91 -6.40 10.79 -5.71
N TRP A 92 -7.23 9.84 -6.15
CA TRP A 92 -7.24 8.47 -5.65
C TRP A 92 -5.88 7.80 -5.76
N GLN A 93 -5.21 7.91 -6.91
CA GLN A 93 -3.90 7.28 -7.14
C GLN A 93 -2.81 7.81 -6.18
N SER A 94 -2.86 9.09 -5.83
CA SER A 94 -1.94 9.67 -4.84
C SER A 94 -2.28 9.17 -3.43
N LEU A 95 -3.57 9.10 -3.07
CA LEU A 95 -4.01 8.56 -1.78
C LEU A 95 -3.65 7.08 -1.63
N LEU A 96 -3.80 6.28 -2.69
CA LEU A 96 -3.39 4.88 -2.71
C LEU A 96 -1.88 4.72 -2.52
N LEU A 97 -1.09 5.56 -3.17
CA LEU A 97 0.36 5.55 -3.03
C LEU A 97 0.77 5.87 -1.59
N ILE A 98 0.18 6.92 -1.00
CA ILE A 98 0.43 7.29 0.40
C ILE A 98 0.02 6.15 1.34
N ALA A 99 -1.17 5.56 1.15
CA ALA A 99 -1.63 4.43 1.93
C ALA A 99 -0.68 3.23 1.85
N PHE A 100 -0.19 2.92 0.64
CA PHE A 100 0.76 1.83 0.42
C PHE A 100 2.10 2.08 1.11
N ILE A 101 2.66 3.29 0.97
CA ILE A 101 3.93 3.66 1.61
C ILE A 101 3.81 3.66 3.13
N VAL A 102 2.75 4.27 3.68
CA VAL A 102 2.55 4.35 5.13
C VAL A 102 2.27 2.97 5.73
N GLY A 103 1.47 2.14 5.07
CA GLY A 103 1.25 0.76 5.49
C GLY A 103 2.55 -0.06 5.45
N GLY A 104 3.31 0.05 4.37
CA GLY A 104 4.60 -0.64 4.22
C GLY A 104 5.62 -0.18 5.26
N ALA A 105 5.79 1.13 5.42
CA ALA A 105 6.68 1.72 6.42
C ALA A 105 6.27 1.30 7.84
N GLY A 106 4.97 1.29 8.15
CA GLY A 106 4.46 0.84 9.44
C GLY A 106 4.91 -0.59 9.77
N ILE A 107 4.75 -1.52 8.83
CA ILE A 107 5.24 -2.90 9.02
C ILE A 107 6.77 -2.95 9.07
N SER A 108 7.48 -2.21 8.22
CA SER A 108 8.95 -2.12 8.27
C SER A 108 9.43 -1.72 9.66
N PHE A 109 8.85 -0.68 10.27
CA PHE A 109 9.20 -0.28 11.63
C PHE A 109 8.88 -1.36 12.67
N MET A 110 7.77 -2.09 12.54
CA MET A 110 7.46 -3.21 13.44
C MET A 110 8.48 -4.34 13.32
N THR A 111 8.93 -4.68 12.11
CA THR A 111 9.97 -5.70 11.89
C THR A 111 11.28 -5.31 12.59
N LEU A 112 11.64 -4.02 12.57
CA LEU A 112 12.87 -3.55 13.22
C LEU A 112 12.78 -3.53 14.75
N LEU A 113 11.58 -3.37 15.31
CA LEU A 113 11.36 -3.43 16.75
C LEU A 113 11.48 -4.87 17.29
N ILE A 114 11.11 -5.87 16.48
CA ILE A 114 11.11 -7.28 16.87
C ILE A 114 11.78 -8.12 15.75
N PRO A 115 13.10 -7.96 15.55
CA PRO A 115 13.80 -8.50 14.39
C PRO A 115 13.84 -10.03 14.36
N GLU A 116 13.77 -10.70 15.51
CA GLU A 116 13.76 -12.16 15.60
C GLU A 116 12.44 -12.80 15.13
N ASN A 117 11.39 -11.99 14.87
CA ASN A 117 10.09 -12.51 14.50
C ASN A 117 9.80 -12.47 12.99
N TYR A 118 9.82 -13.66 12.37
CA TYR A 118 9.53 -13.84 10.95
C TYR A 118 8.09 -13.48 10.54
N SER A 119 7.15 -13.34 11.48
CA SER A 119 5.75 -13.00 11.16
C SER A 119 5.62 -11.62 10.52
N TYR A 120 6.46 -10.65 10.90
CA TYR A 120 6.44 -9.32 10.28
C TYR A 120 7.01 -9.32 8.86
N ASN A 121 7.90 -10.25 8.53
CA ASN A 121 8.35 -10.46 7.15
C ASN A 121 7.21 -10.97 6.25
N ALA A 122 6.39 -11.87 6.77
CA ALA A 122 5.16 -12.28 6.08
C ALA A 122 4.16 -11.12 5.95
N GLY A 123 4.03 -10.28 6.98
CA GLY A 123 3.24 -9.05 6.92
C GLY A 123 3.73 -8.07 5.84
N MET A 124 5.04 -7.93 5.69
CA MET A 124 5.64 -7.08 4.65
C MET A 124 5.32 -7.60 3.25
N LEU A 125 5.44 -8.91 3.03
CA LEU A 125 5.04 -9.55 1.78
C LEU A 125 3.56 -9.30 1.47
N LEU A 126 2.70 -9.41 2.48
CA LEU A 126 1.26 -9.16 2.35
C LEU A 126 0.98 -7.70 1.93
N VAL A 127 1.68 -6.73 2.53
CA VAL A 127 1.52 -5.31 2.17
C VAL A 127 2.01 -5.05 0.74
N LEU A 128 3.16 -5.60 0.34
CA LEU A 128 3.66 -5.49 -1.03
C LEU A 128 2.67 -6.12 -2.02
N ALA A 129 2.20 -7.34 -1.74
CA ALA A 129 1.21 -8.01 -2.59
C ALA A 129 -0.10 -7.19 -2.71
N ALA A 130 -0.58 -6.63 -1.60
CA ALA A 130 -1.75 -5.76 -1.63
C ALA A 130 -1.51 -4.51 -2.50
N GLY A 131 -0.34 -3.88 -2.36
CA GLY A 131 0.08 -2.71 -3.12
C GLY A 131 0.12 -2.94 -4.63
N TYR A 132 0.68 -4.07 -5.06
CA TYR A 132 0.82 -4.41 -6.48
C TYR A 132 -0.44 -4.97 -7.11
N PHE A 133 -1.24 -5.76 -6.38
CA PHE A 133 -2.32 -6.55 -6.99
C PHE A 133 -3.73 -6.12 -6.59
N LEU A 134 -3.93 -5.70 -5.34
CA LEU A 134 -5.29 -5.51 -4.81
C LEU A 134 -5.78 -4.07 -4.94
N ILE A 135 -4.94 -3.10 -4.61
CA ILE A 135 -5.39 -1.71 -4.42
C ILE A 135 -5.48 -0.90 -5.72
N LYS A 136 -5.15 -1.49 -6.88
CA LYS A 136 -5.27 -0.86 -8.21
C LYS A 136 -4.42 0.42 -8.36
N LEU A 137 -3.21 0.41 -7.81
CA LEU A 137 -2.20 1.40 -8.18
C LEU A 137 -1.77 1.18 -9.63
N ARG A 138 -1.60 2.28 -10.36
CA ARG A 138 -0.96 2.24 -11.69
C ARG A 138 0.48 1.77 -11.55
N PHE A 139 0.95 1.02 -12.54
CA PHE A 139 2.27 0.41 -12.59
C PHE A 139 3.38 1.31 -12.05
N PHE A 140 3.53 2.51 -12.62
CA PHE A 140 4.62 3.42 -12.25
C PHE A 140 4.57 3.82 -10.76
N LEU A 141 3.38 4.09 -10.22
CA LEU A 141 3.20 4.44 -8.81
C LEU A 141 3.37 3.23 -7.89
N ALA A 142 2.89 2.05 -8.30
CA ALA A 142 3.12 0.82 -7.55
C ALA A 142 4.62 0.52 -7.41
N THR A 143 5.37 0.68 -8.50
CA THR A 143 6.84 0.53 -8.51
C THR A 143 7.51 1.55 -7.58
N ILE A 144 7.15 2.84 -7.67
CA ILE A 144 7.69 3.86 -6.77
C ILE A 144 7.38 3.52 -5.30
N GLY A 145 6.12 3.16 -4.99
CA GLY A 145 5.70 2.81 -3.65
C GLY A 145 6.46 1.60 -3.10
N GLY A 146 6.58 0.53 -3.89
CA GLY A 146 7.29 -0.67 -3.47
C GLY A 146 8.79 -0.43 -3.24
N TRP A 147 9.46 0.30 -4.14
CA TRP A 147 10.86 0.70 -3.92
C TRP A 147 11.02 1.60 -2.70
N THR A 148 10.10 2.54 -2.48
CA THR A 148 10.14 3.42 -1.29
C THR A 148 10.03 2.60 -0.01
N VAL A 149 9.07 1.66 0.05
CA VAL A 149 8.88 0.76 1.20
C VAL A 149 10.12 -0.13 1.43
N LEU A 150 10.72 -0.64 0.36
CA LEU A 150 11.93 -1.45 0.42
C LEU A 150 13.14 -0.65 0.91
N ILE A 151 13.31 0.59 0.43
CA ILE A 151 14.38 1.48 0.88
C ILE A 151 14.21 1.80 2.37
N ILE A 152 13.00 2.14 2.82
CA ILE A 152 12.71 2.40 4.24
C ILE A 152 13.09 1.19 5.10
N TYR A 153 12.70 -0.01 4.67
CA TYR A 153 13.07 -1.24 5.37
C TYR A 153 14.59 -1.46 5.43
N ASN A 154 15.28 -1.37 4.31
CA ASN A 154 16.72 -1.66 4.24
C ASN A 154 17.55 -0.64 5.00
N ILE A 155 17.21 0.66 4.91
CA ILE A 155 17.85 1.70 5.70
C ILE A 155 17.68 1.37 7.19
N GLY A 156 16.45 1.09 7.62
CA GLY A 156 16.20 0.71 9.00
C GLY A 156 16.98 -0.53 9.43
N ALA A 157 17.06 -1.55 8.58
CA ALA A 157 17.80 -2.78 8.88
C ALA A 157 19.30 -2.50 9.09
N VAL A 158 19.93 -1.69 8.24
CA VAL A 158 21.36 -1.35 8.34
C VAL A 158 21.69 -0.58 9.63
N TYR A 159 20.80 0.31 10.08
CA TYR A 159 21.06 1.15 11.25
C TYR A 159 20.63 0.53 12.58
N PHE A 160 19.59 -0.31 12.60
CA PHE A 160 18.98 -0.81 13.84
C PHE A 160 19.25 -2.29 14.12
N VAL A 161 19.61 -3.08 13.12
CA VAL A 161 20.00 -4.47 13.35
C VAL A 161 21.52 -4.49 13.55
N PRO A 162 22.03 -4.85 14.75
CA PRO A 162 23.46 -5.02 14.92
C PRO A 162 23.95 -6.07 13.92
N ALA A 163 24.97 -5.71 13.14
CA ALA A 163 25.63 -6.66 12.25
C ALA A 163 26.12 -7.86 13.08
N PRO A 164 26.01 -9.09 12.57
CA PRO A 164 26.58 -10.26 13.24
C PRO A 164 28.09 -10.14 13.42
#